data_AF-A0A3N9U842-F1
#
_entry.id   AF-A0A3N9U842-F1
#
_cell.length_a   1.000
_cell.length_b   1.000
_cell.length_c   1.000
_cell.angle_alpha   90.00
_cell.angle_beta   90.00
_cell.angle_gamma   90.00
#
_symmetry.space_group_name_H-M   'P 1'
#
loop_
_entity.id
_entity.type
_entity.pdbx_description
1 polymer ?
#
loop_
_entity_poly.entity_id
_entity_poly.type
_entity_poly.pdbx_seq_one_letter_code
_entity_poly.pdbx_strand_id
1 'polypeptide(L)'
;MSPVKHILHEDYLVLIPESRCRLLGSAVLNGGISEACSFLNLRVDKAAPPPWLPPQETLSIKANQLDLPQPTTAMMTAASMRSLGYSQQQRQNLVVQCWVTAGLSNTRRVGDPADEKPRAGTINIWLYINQRLTDAALAEALIMLTEGKVTAIRDADITSPISGLPASGTGTDSHVVFCPVDGEAQEYCGKHTLIGELIGLAVLSACRDSLDKCLSKIEER
;
A
#
# COMPACT_ATOMS: atom_id res chain seq x y z
N MET A 1 -5.39 -5.14 -21.27
CA MET A 1 -4.04 -4.98 -20.68
C MET A 1 -4.22 -4.27 -19.35
N SER A 2 -3.35 -4.52 -18.36
CA SER A 2 -3.40 -3.84 -17.07
C SER A 2 -3.07 -2.35 -17.27
N PRO A 3 -3.88 -1.39 -16.77
CA PRO A 3 -3.64 0.05 -16.93
C PRO A 3 -2.38 0.54 -16.18
N VAL A 4 -1.81 -0.30 -15.32
CA VAL A 4 -0.55 -0.05 -14.64
C VAL A 4 0.45 -1.15 -14.98
N LYS A 5 1.57 -0.78 -15.59
CA LYS A 5 2.71 -1.68 -15.77
C LYS A 5 3.40 -1.87 -14.43
N HIS A 6 3.71 -3.11 -14.05
CA HIS A 6 4.47 -3.38 -12.83
C HIS A 6 5.78 -4.13 -13.15
N ILE A 7 6.81 -3.84 -12.37
CA ILE A 7 8.10 -4.53 -12.39
C ILE A 7 8.34 -5.06 -10.99
N LEU A 8 8.42 -6.39 -10.88
CA LEU A 8 8.71 -7.06 -9.61
C LEU A 8 10.17 -7.51 -9.60
N HIS A 9 10.91 -7.04 -8.60
CA HIS A 9 12.25 -7.46 -8.25
C HIS A 9 12.24 -8.07 -6.84
N GLU A 10 13.27 -8.82 -6.47
CA GLU A 10 13.41 -9.38 -5.12
C GLU A 10 13.41 -8.32 -4.01
N ASP A 11 13.81 -7.10 -4.37
CA ASP A 11 13.97 -5.96 -3.45
C ASP A 11 13.03 -4.80 -3.73
N TYR A 12 12.23 -4.82 -4.79
CA TYR A 12 11.32 -3.71 -5.04
C TYR A 12 10.15 -4.09 -5.93
N LEU A 13 9.07 -3.33 -5.78
CA LEU A 13 7.97 -3.25 -6.74
C LEU A 13 7.98 -1.84 -7.33
N VAL A 14 7.95 -1.75 -8.66
CA VAL A 14 7.74 -0.50 -9.38
C VAL A 14 6.40 -0.56 -10.11
N LEU A 15 5.61 0.49 -10.01
CA LEU A 15 4.34 0.67 -10.72
C LEU A 15 4.45 1.91 -11.63
N ILE A 16 4.13 1.73 -12.90
CA ILE A 16 4.18 2.79 -13.93
C ILE A 16 2.79 2.85 -14.58
N PRO A 17 1.94 3.82 -14.19
CA PRO A 17 0.67 4.06 -14.87
C PRO A 17 0.90 4.58 -16.30
N GLU A 18 -0.11 4.46 -17.17
CA GLU A 18 -0.07 4.99 -18.54
C GLU A 18 -0.02 6.52 -18.60
N SER A 19 -0.56 7.19 -17.59
CA SER A 19 -0.59 8.65 -17.49
C SER A 19 -0.24 9.11 -16.08
N ARG A 20 0.06 10.41 -15.97
CA ARG A 20 0.29 11.06 -14.68
C ARG A 20 -0.92 10.86 -13.76
N CYS A 21 -0.64 10.51 -12.52
CA CYS A 21 -1.66 10.25 -11.52
C CYS A 21 -1.63 11.29 -10.41
N ARG A 22 -2.80 11.69 -9.92
CA ARG A 22 -2.96 12.33 -8.62
C ARG A 22 -3.10 11.26 -7.54
N LEU A 23 -2.70 11.57 -6.32
CA LEU A 23 -2.71 10.63 -5.22
C LEU A 23 -3.02 11.28 -3.88
N LEU A 24 -3.48 10.44 -2.95
CA LEU A 24 -3.52 10.73 -1.52
C LEU A 24 -2.91 9.54 -0.77
N GLY A 25 -1.98 9.79 0.15
CA GLY A 25 -1.45 8.72 0.98
C GLY A 25 -0.33 9.12 1.95
N SER A 26 0.22 8.13 2.63
CA SER A 26 1.27 8.27 3.64
C SER A 26 2.64 7.77 3.19
N ALA A 27 2.91 7.82 1.88
CA ALA A 27 4.21 7.46 1.32
C ALA A 27 5.34 8.34 1.90
N VAL A 28 6.52 7.74 2.06
CA VAL A 28 7.70 8.40 2.66
C VAL A 28 8.24 9.49 1.74
N LEU A 29 8.33 9.20 0.43
CA LEU A 29 8.72 10.16 -0.60
C LEU A 29 7.47 10.58 -1.38
N ASN A 30 7.23 11.90 -1.47
CA ASN A 30 6.10 12.49 -2.20
C ASN A 30 4.71 11.95 -1.81
N GLY A 31 4.50 11.67 -0.51
CA GLY A 31 3.18 11.40 0.07
C GLY A 31 2.32 12.66 0.25
N GLY A 32 1.25 12.56 1.04
CA GLY A 32 0.23 13.60 1.15
C GLY A 32 -0.71 13.61 -0.05
N ILE A 33 -1.28 14.78 -0.37
CA ILE A 33 -1.96 15.03 -1.65
C ILE A 33 -0.91 15.51 -2.64
N SER A 34 -0.67 14.74 -3.70
CA SER A 34 0.38 15.03 -4.68
C SER A 34 0.09 14.40 -6.04
N GLU A 35 1.05 14.49 -6.96
CA GLU A 35 1.03 13.83 -8.27
C GLU A 35 2.29 12.99 -8.47
N ALA A 36 2.18 11.92 -9.26
CA ALA A 36 3.28 11.02 -9.59
C ALA A 36 3.16 10.43 -11.00
N CYS A 37 4.29 10.13 -11.61
CA CYS A 37 4.41 9.39 -12.86
C CYS A 37 4.88 7.95 -12.65
N SER A 38 5.38 7.62 -11.45
CA SER A 38 5.77 6.27 -11.07
C SER A 38 5.69 6.09 -9.56
N PHE A 39 5.58 4.83 -9.14
CA PHE A 39 5.49 4.45 -7.73
C PHE A 39 6.48 3.35 -7.40
N LEU A 40 7.18 3.50 -6.28
CA LEU A 40 8.23 2.56 -5.83
C LEU A 40 7.93 2.06 -4.42
N ASN A 41 7.87 0.75 -4.26
CA ASN A 41 7.92 0.10 -2.94
C ASN A 41 9.29 -0.57 -2.79
N LEU A 42 10.18 0.02 -1.99
CA LEU A 42 11.54 -0.47 -1.79
C LEU A 42 11.62 -1.35 -0.54
N ARG A 43 12.08 -2.59 -0.71
CA ARG A 43 12.48 -3.45 0.40
C ARG A 43 13.80 -2.95 1.00
N VAL A 44 13.86 -2.85 2.32
CA VAL A 44 15.08 -2.63 3.07
C VAL A 44 15.34 -3.75 4.07
N ASP A 45 16.61 -4.02 4.32
CA ASP A 45 17.02 -5.03 5.29
C ASP A 45 16.88 -4.50 6.73
N LYS A 46 16.25 -5.31 7.58
CA LYS A 46 16.10 -5.05 9.02
C LYS A 46 17.42 -5.15 9.77
N ALA A 47 18.38 -5.91 9.22
CA ALA A 47 19.66 -6.20 9.85
C ALA A 47 20.81 -5.31 9.34
N ALA A 48 20.54 -4.37 8.43
CA ALA A 48 21.56 -3.46 7.92
C ALA A 48 22.20 -2.67 9.08
N PRO A 49 23.54 -2.66 9.24
CA PRO A 49 24.18 -1.90 10.30
C PRO A 49 24.09 -0.39 10.05
N PRO A 50 24.00 0.44 11.10
CA PRO A 50 24.08 1.90 10.95
C PRO A 50 25.51 2.34 10.53
N PRO A 51 25.68 3.56 9.98
CA PRO A 51 24.66 4.59 9.79
C PRO A 51 23.74 4.34 8.59
N TRP A 52 22.47 4.73 8.71
CA TRP A 52 21.51 4.70 7.60
C TRP A 52 21.31 6.10 7.04
N LEU A 53 21.19 6.19 5.71
CA LEU A 53 20.72 7.41 5.07
C LEU A 53 19.26 7.69 5.46
N PRO A 54 18.82 8.95 5.46
CA PRO A 54 17.41 9.29 5.60
C PRO A 54 16.53 8.49 4.62
N PRO A 55 15.34 8.00 5.04
CA PRO A 55 14.44 7.23 4.19
C PRO A 55 14.13 7.89 2.84
N GLN A 56 13.85 9.19 2.84
CA GLN A 56 13.55 9.97 1.63
C GLN A 56 14.74 10.02 0.66
N GLU A 57 15.96 10.17 1.19
CA GLU A 57 17.18 10.20 0.38
C GLU A 57 17.46 8.82 -0.24
N THR A 58 17.33 7.75 0.55
CA THR A 58 17.44 6.36 0.08
C THR A 58 16.49 6.08 -1.09
N LEU A 59 15.23 6.49 -0.95
CA LEU A 59 14.21 6.31 -1.98
C LEU A 59 14.49 7.16 -3.22
N SER A 60 14.95 8.40 -3.05
CA SER A 60 15.25 9.30 -4.16
C SER A 60 16.43 8.79 -4.99
N ILE A 61 17.49 8.33 -4.32
CA ILE A 61 18.64 7.68 -4.96
C ILE A 61 18.18 6.44 -5.72
N LYS A 62 17.37 5.57 -5.10
CA LYS A 62 16.91 4.35 -5.76
C LYS A 62 16.01 4.62 -6.96
N ALA A 63 15.13 5.61 -6.88
CA ALA A 63 14.28 6.02 -8.00
C ALA A 63 15.12 6.53 -9.19
N ASN A 64 16.17 7.31 -8.92
CA ASN A 64 17.10 7.80 -9.95
C ASN A 64 17.93 6.66 -10.55
N GLN A 65 18.44 5.72 -9.73
CA GLN A 65 19.20 4.56 -10.22
C GLN A 65 18.39 3.63 -11.13
N LEU A 66 17.07 3.61 -10.96
CA LEU A 66 16.14 2.83 -11.77
C LEU A 66 15.59 3.61 -12.96
N ASP A 67 16.06 4.85 -13.19
CA ASP A 67 15.58 5.77 -14.23
C ASP A 67 14.05 5.91 -14.23
N LEU A 68 13.45 6.00 -13.03
CA LEU A 68 11.99 6.06 -12.91
C LEU A 68 11.43 7.41 -13.39
N PRO A 69 10.28 7.39 -14.10
CA PRO A 69 9.57 8.62 -14.47
C PRO A 69 9.27 9.51 -13.25
N GLN A 70 9.64 10.78 -13.35
CA GLN A 70 9.45 11.75 -12.27
C GLN A 70 8.14 12.56 -12.42
N PRO A 71 7.51 12.99 -11.32
CA PRO A 71 7.89 12.69 -9.92
C PRO A 71 7.56 11.24 -9.53
N THR A 72 8.42 10.64 -8.70
CA THR A 72 8.20 9.29 -8.13
C THR A 72 7.65 9.40 -6.71
N THR A 73 6.56 8.69 -6.40
CA THR A 73 6.07 8.52 -5.02
C THR A 73 6.53 7.17 -4.49
N ALA A 74 7.10 7.13 -3.28
CA ALA A 74 7.75 5.90 -2.82
C ALA A 74 7.57 5.59 -1.34
N MET A 75 7.47 4.28 -1.06
CA MET A 75 7.39 3.70 0.27
C MET A 75 8.60 2.80 0.52
N MET A 76 8.94 2.62 1.80
CA MET A 76 9.89 1.61 2.23
C MET A 76 9.17 0.50 2.99
N THR A 77 9.65 -0.72 2.86
CA THR A 77 9.15 -1.85 3.64
C THR A 77 10.28 -2.77 4.03
N ALA A 78 10.17 -3.36 5.21
CA ALA A 78 11.03 -4.46 5.58
C ALA A 78 10.35 -5.84 5.39
N ALA A 79 9.14 -5.85 4.84
CA ALA A 79 8.45 -7.06 4.41
C ALA A 79 9.19 -7.70 3.23
N SER A 80 9.07 -9.03 3.12
CA SER A 80 9.60 -9.74 1.96
C SER A 80 8.77 -9.41 0.72
N MET A 81 9.39 -9.09 -0.42
CA MET A 81 8.66 -8.91 -1.68
C MET A 81 7.92 -10.18 -2.12
N ARG A 82 8.29 -11.36 -1.62
CA ARG A 82 7.52 -12.61 -1.84
C ARG A 82 6.14 -12.61 -1.15
N SER A 83 5.90 -11.69 -0.22
CA SER A 83 4.57 -11.48 0.37
C SER A 83 3.65 -10.64 -0.52
N LEU A 84 4.08 -10.25 -1.74
CA LEU A 84 3.28 -9.42 -2.61
C LEU A 84 1.95 -10.12 -2.94
N GLY A 85 0.87 -9.56 -2.38
CA GLY A 85 -0.50 -9.85 -2.76
C GLY A 85 -0.96 -8.89 -3.85
N TYR A 86 -1.78 -9.38 -4.76
CA TYR A 86 -2.32 -8.60 -5.86
C TYR A 86 -3.77 -8.95 -6.11
N SER A 87 -4.60 -7.94 -6.38
CA SER A 87 -5.97 -8.14 -6.83
C SER A 87 -6.32 -7.07 -7.86
N GLN A 88 -7.11 -7.48 -8.86
CA GLN A 88 -7.78 -6.57 -9.79
C GLN A 88 -9.26 -6.88 -9.80
N GLN A 89 -10.06 -5.84 -9.61
CA GLN A 89 -11.51 -5.89 -9.73
C GLN A 89 -11.94 -5.03 -10.90
N GLN A 90 -12.91 -5.53 -11.67
CA GLN A 90 -13.44 -4.81 -12.82
C GLN A 90 -14.95 -5.02 -12.95
N ARG A 91 -15.65 -3.91 -13.18
CA ARG A 91 -17.04 -3.87 -13.63
C ARG A 91 -17.18 -2.78 -14.67
N GLN A 92 -17.72 -3.14 -15.83
CA GLN A 92 -17.83 -2.21 -16.97
C GLN A 92 -16.46 -1.57 -17.29
N ASN A 93 -16.39 -0.24 -17.31
CA ASN A 93 -15.19 0.55 -17.56
C ASN A 93 -14.40 0.91 -16.28
N LEU A 94 -14.88 0.53 -15.10
CA LEU A 94 -14.20 0.78 -13.84
C LEU A 94 -13.27 -0.37 -13.48
N VAL A 95 -12.00 -0.05 -13.26
CA VAL A 95 -10.93 -0.97 -12.87
C VAL A 95 -10.29 -0.46 -11.59
N VAL A 96 -10.20 -1.35 -10.60
CA VAL A 96 -9.49 -1.12 -9.34
C VAL A 96 -8.40 -2.17 -9.19
N GLN A 97 -7.17 -1.75 -8.93
CA GLN A 97 -6.03 -2.65 -8.72
C GLN A 97 -5.38 -2.37 -7.38
N CYS A 98 -5.05 -3.43 -6.65
CA CYS A 98 -4.46 -3.33 -5.32
C CYS A 98 -3.20 -4.20 -5.23
N TRP A 99 -2.11 -3.64 -4.73
CA TRP A 99 -0.87 -4.34 -4.42
C TRP A 99 -0.56 -4.18 -2.94
N VAL A 100 -0.29 -5.30 -2.27
CA VAL A 100 -0.05 -5.32 -0.82
C VAL A 100 1.23 -6.09 -0.54
N THR A 101 2.13 -5.51 0.26
CA THR A 101 3.23 -6.28 0.88
C THR A 101 3.05 -6.25 2.39
N ALA A 102 3.04 -7.41 3.04
CA ALA A 102 2.78 -7.54 4.47
C ALA A 102 3.99 -8.06 5.24
N GLY A 103 4.29 -7.40 6.36
CA GLY A 103 5.22 -7.88 7.36
C GLY A 103 4.59 -7.76 8.75
N LEU A 104 4.37 -8.90 9.42
CA LEU A 104 3.56 -8.97 10.65
C LEU A 104 4.38 -8.96 11.96
N SER A 105 5.66 -8.59 11.92
CA SER A 105 6.55 -8.64 13.08
C SER A 105 6.32 -7.55 14.15
N ASN A 106 5.42 -6.61 13.88
CA ASN A 106 5.09 -5.45 14.72
C ASN A 106 3.59 -5.09 14.61
N THR A 107 2.71 -6.09 14.57
CA THR A 107 1.26 -5.85 14.55
C THR A 107 0.84 -4.96 15.72
N ARG A 108 -0.10 -4.06 15.46
CA ARG A 108 -0.62 -3.08 16.42
C ARG A 108 -2.11 -2.89 16.21
N ARG A 109 -2.80 -2.60 17.31
CA ARG A 109 -4.18 -2.13 17.28
C ARG A 109 -4.20 -0.62 17.49
N VAL A 110 -5.06 0.06 16.75
CA VAL A 110 -5.32 1.49 16.96
C VAL A 110 -5.75 1.73 18.41
N GLY A 111 -5.09 2.70 19.06
CA GLY A 111 -5.29 2.99 20.48
C GLY A 111 -4.44 2.15 21.45
N ASP A 112 -3.59 1.24 20.98
CA ASP A 112 -2.57 0.63 21.84
C ASP A 112 -1.59 1.71 22.38
N PRO A 113 -1.01 1.50 23.57
CA PRO A 113 0.06 2.35 24.08
C PRO A 113 1.23 2.45 23.09
N ALA A 114 1.77 3.66 22.92
CA ALA A 114 2.93 3.91 22.08
C ALA A 114 4.21 3.31 22.70
N ASP A 115 5.08 2.74 21.87
CA ASP A 115 6.41 2.28 22.24
C ASP A 115 7.51 3.00 21.43
N GLU A 116 8.58 3.43 22.09
CA GLU A 116 9.65 4.21 21.45
C GLU A 116 10.60 3.37 20.57
N LYS A 117 10.44 2.03 20.55
CA LYS A 117 11.31 1.10 19.81
C LYS A 117 10.53 0.39 18.70
N PRO A 118 10.29 1.06 17.55
CA PRO A 118 9.59 0.45 16.45
C PRO A 118 10.38 -0.75 15.91
N ARG A 119 9.74 -1.91 15.85
CA ARG A 119 10.27 -3.06 15.10
C ARG A 119 9.91 -2.89 13.63
N ALA A 120 10.82 -3.23 12.74
CA ALA A 120 10.53 -3.18 11.31
C ALA A 120 9.53 -4.28 10.92
N GLY A 121 8.47 -3.91 10.23
CA GLY A 121 7.37 -4.74 9.75
C GLY A 121 6.28 -3.77 9.28
N THR A 122 5.80 -3.92 8.05
CA THR A 122 4.80 -2.97 7.57
C THR A 122 3.89 -3.61 6.55
N ILE A 123 2.64 -3.16 6.55
CA ILE A 123 1.70 -3.41 5.48
C ILE A 123 1.70 -2.16 4.60
N ASN A 124 2.29 -2.29 3.42
CA ASN A 124 2.26 -1.25 2.40
C ASN A 124 1.20 -1.58 1.35
N ILE A 125 0.33 -0.61 1.01
CA ILE A 125 -0.76 -0.79 0.05
C ILE A 125 -0.72 0.29 -1.02
N TRP A 126 -0.75 -0.15 -2.28
CA TRP A 126 -0.97 0.70 -3.44
C TRP A 126 -2.33 0.39 -4.03
N LEU A 127 -3.20 1.38 -4.15
CA LEU A 127 -4.54 1.25 -4.71
C LEU A 127 -4.69 2.16 -5.92
N TYR A 128 -4.78 1.57 -7.10
CA TYR A 128 -5.05 2.27 -8.35
C TYR A 128 -6.52 2.20 -8.71
N ILE A 129 -7.07 3.33 -9.17
CA ILE A 129 -8.41 3.44 -9.74
C ILE A 129 -8.28 4.13 -11.10
N ASN A 130 -8.79 3.52 -12.16
CA ASN A 130 -8.61 4.02 -13.53
C ASN A 130 -9.45 5.26 -13.89
N GLN A 131 -10.20 5.81 -12.94
CA GLN A 131 -11.03 6.99 -13.12
C GLN A 131 -10.56 8.10 -12.19
N ARG A 132 -10.57 9.34 -12.68
CA ARG A 132 -10.19 10.51 -11.90
C ARG A 132 -11.10 10.65 -10.68
N LEU A 133 -10.50 10.91 -9.53
CA LEU A 133 -11.21 11.20 -8.29
C LEU A 133 -11.07 12.68 -7.91
N THR A 134 -12.09 13.23 -7.25
CA THR A 134 -11.96 14.49 -6.49
C THR A 134 -11.09 14.28 -5.24
N ASP A 135 -10.69 15.36 -4.56
CA ASP A 135 -9.96 15.23 -3.29
C ASP A 135 -10.81 14.55 -2.20
N ALA A 136 -12.12 14.83 -2.18
CA ALA A 136 -13.06 14.18 -1.27
C ALA A 136 -13.17 12.67 -1.58
N ALA A 137 -13.29 12.31 -2.87
CA ALA A 137 -13.32 10.90 -3.29
C ALA A 137 -12.01 10.16 -3.00
N LEU A 138 -10.84 10.81 -3.16
CA LEU A 138 -9.54 10.25 -2.75
C LEU A 138 -9.51 9.94 -1.25
N ALA A 139 -10.03 10.86 -0.42
CA ALA A 139 -10.13 10.66 1.01
C ALA A 139 -11.07 9.50 1.36
N GLU A 140 -12.25 9.43 0.73
CA GLU A 140 -13.17 8.29 0.90
C GLU A 140 -12.54 6.95 0.47
N ALA A 141 -11.83 6.94 -0.66
CA ALA A 141 -11.13 5.75 -1.14
C ALA A 141 -10.04 5.29 -0.15
N LEU A 142 -9.30 6.22 0.46
CA LEU A 142 -8.32 5.91 1.50
C LEU A 142 -8.98 5.33 2.77
N ILE A 143 -10.17 5.81 3.12
CA ILE A 143 -10.98 5.24 4.23
C ILE A 143 -11.40 3.82 3.88
N MET A 144 -11.93 3.57 2.67
CA MET A 144 -12.30 2.22 2.22
C MET A 144 -11.12 1.26 2.16
N LEU A 145 -9.96 1.74 1.71
CA LEU A 145 -8.71 0.99 1.76
C LEU A 145 -8.36 0.61 3.21
N THR A 146 -8.44 1.57 4.12
CA THR A 146 -8.10 1.34 5.53
C THR A 146 -9.04 0.33 6.17
N GLU A 147 -10.35 0.48 5.95
CA GLU A 147 -11.35 -0.48 6.46
C GLU A 147 -11.18 -1.87 5.86
N GLY A 148 -10.88 -1.97 4.56
CA GLY A 148 -10.62 -3.23 3.87
C GLY A 148 -9.42 -3.96 4.46
N LYS A 149 -8.31 -3.24 4.71
CA LYS A 149 -7.13 -3.79 5.37
C LYS A 149 -7.46 -4.28 6.78
N VAL A 150 -8.12 -3.45 7.60
CA VAL A 150 -8.50 -3.81 8.98
C VAL A 150 -9.38 -5.06 8.99
N THR A 151 -10.34 -5.14 8.07
CA THR A 151 -11.22 -6.30 7.92
C THR A 151 -10.43 -7.55 7.55
N ALA A 152 -9.51 -7.48 6.58
CA ALA A 152 -8.68 -8.63 6.20
C ALA A 152 -7.77 -9.12 7.36
N ILE A 153 -7.20 -8.20 8.15
CA ILE A 153 -6.39 -8.54 9.33
C ILE A 153 -7.24 -9.21 10.40
N ARG A 154 -8.44 -8.67 10.64
CA ARG A 154 -9.40 -9.24 11.60
C ARG A 154 -9.87 -10.63 11.19
N ASP A 155 -10.19 -10.82 9.90
CA ASP A 155 -10.65 -12.09 9.37
C ASP A 155 -9.54 -13.16 9.36
N ALA A 156 -8.28 -12.74 9.45
CA ALA A 156 -7.11 -13.61 9.62
C ALA A 156 -6.76 -13.87 11.11
N ASP A 157 -7.59 -13.44 12.06
CA ASP A 157 -7.41 -13.59 13.51
C ASP A 157 -6.05 -13.05 14.03
N ILE A 158 -5.49 -12.04 13.36
CA ILE A 158 -4.22 -11.43 13.76
C ILE A 158 -4.46 -10.46 14.93
N THR A 159 -3.70 -10.64 16.01
CA THR A 159 -3.83 -9.82 17.24
C THR A 159 -2.63 -8.88 17.44
N SER A 160 -2.85 -7.86 18.26
CA SER A 160 -1.77 -7.03 18.79
C SER A 160 -1.14 -7.72 20.00
N PRO A 161 0.19 -7.87 20.05
CA PRO A 161 0.88 -8.41 21.23
C PRO A 161 0.86 -7.45 22.42
N ILE A 162 0.42 -6.19 22.24
CA ILE A 162 0.37 -5.20 23.31
C ILE A 162 -0.90 -5.33 24.13
N SER A 163 -2.06 -5.38 23.47
CA SER A 163 -3.37 -5.45 24.13
C SER A 163 -4.01 -6.84 24.10
N GLY A 164 -3.52 -7.77 23.27
CA GLY A 164 -4.15 -9.07 23.03
C GLY A 164 -5.45 -8.99 22.21
N LEU A 165 -5.82 -7.80 21.75
CA LEU A 165 -7.02 -7.54 20.96
C LEU A 165 -6.72 -7.62 19.44
N PRO A 166 -7.74 -7.73 18.57
CA PRO A 166 -7.54 -7.76 17.13
C PRO A 166 -6.69 -6.58 16.63
N ALA A 167 -5.65 -6.86 15.85
CA ALA A 167 -4.81 -5.83 15.25
C ALA A 167 -5.59 -5.08 14.16
N SER A 168 -5.22 -3.82 13.93
CA SER A 168 -5.76 -3.00 12.83
C SER A 168 -4.72 -2.74 11.74
N GLY A 169 -3.50 -3.24 11.92
CA GLY A 169 -2.35 -2.92 11.08
C GLY A 169 -1.03 -3.25 11.76
N THR A 170 0.01 -2.56 11.32
CA THR A 170 1.30 -2.49 11.99
C THR A 170 1.60 -1.08 12.49
N GLY A 171 2.68 -0.91 13.26
CA GLY A 171 3.12 0.40 13.73
C GLY A 171 3.57 1.38 12.62
N THR A 172 3.79 0.91 11.38
CA THR A 172 4.39 1.72 10.31
C THR A 172 3.71 1.53 8.95
N ASP A 173 2.43 1.20 8.93
CA ASP A 173 1.68 1.00 7.68
C ASP A 173 1.72 2.24 6.77
N SER A 174 1.90 2.01 5.47
CA SER A 174 1.86 3.08 4.46
C SER A 174 0.89 2.74 3.34
N HIS A 175 0.04 3.68 2.96
CA HIS A 175 -0.98 3.45 1.95
C HIS A 175 -1.05 4.63 0.99
N VAL A 176 -1.26 4.35 -0.29
CA VAL A 176 -1.51 5.37 -1.32
C VAL A 176 -2.66 4.92 -2.20
N VAL A 177 -3.64 5.81 -2.35
CA VAL A 177 -4.64 5.74 -3.42
C VAL A 177 -4.20 6.68 -4.52
N PHE A 178 -4.21 6.20 -5.77
CA PHE A 178 -3.82 7.01 -6.93
C PHE A 178 -4.73 6.74 -8.12
N CYS A 179 -4.94 7.78 -8.92
CA CYS A 179 -5.80 7.76 -10.11
C CYS A 179 -5.32 8.80 -11.13
N PRO A 180 -5.73 8.72 -12.40
CA PRO A 180 -5.36 9.71 -13.42
C PRO A 180 -5.67 11.15 -13.00
N VAL A 181 -4.84 12.11 -13.43
CA VAL A 181 -5.11 13.55 -13.22
C VAL A 181 -6.25 14.06 -14.08
N ASP A 182 -6.44 13.46 -15.25
CA ASP A 182 -7.40 13.86 -16.29
C ASP A 182 -8.63 12.95 -16.34
N GLY A 183 -9.71 13.47 -16.93
CA GLY A 183 -10.98 12.75 -17.11
C GLY A 183 -12.13 13.30 -16.25
N GLU A 184 -13.31 12.72 -16.42
CA GLU A 184 -14.47 13.06 -15.59
C GLU A 184 -14.24 12.59 -14.15
N ALA A 185 -14.46 13.48 -13.20
CA ALA A 185 -14.18 13.22 -11.79
C ALA A 185 -15.33 12.44 -11.13
N GLN A 186 -15.00 11.36 -10.45
CA GLN A 186 -15.90 10.69 -9.53
C GLN A 186 -15.86 11.43 -8.18
N GLU A 187 -17.03 11.74 -7.64
CA GLU A 187 -17.18 12.54 -6.43
C GLU A 187 -17.24 11.70 -5.15
N TYR A 188 -17.59 10.42 -5.26
CA TYR A 188 -17.84 9.53 -4.14
C TYR A 188 -17.18 8.17 -4.35
N CYS A 189 -16.66 7.60 -3.26
CA CYS A 189 -16.07 6.26 -3.19
C CYS A 189 -16.59 5.46 -1.98
N GLY A 190 -17.62 5.96 -1.28
CA GLY A 190 -18.25 5.26 -0.16
C GLY A 190 -18.93 3.94 -0.54
N LYS A 191 -19.29 3.14 0.47
CA LYS A 191 -19.79 1.75 0.36
C LYS A 191 -21.03 1.55 -0.51
N HIS A 192 -21.85 2.57 -0.72
CA HIS A 192 -23.04 2.49 -1.58
C HIS A 192 -22.72 2.71 -3.07
N THR A 193 -21.48 3.08 -3.40
CA THR A 193 -21.02 3.30 -4.77
C THR A 193 -20.38 2.04 -5.33
N LEU A 194 -20.45 1.86 -6.65
CA LEU A 194 -19.74 0.78 -7.33
C LEU A 194 -18.21 0.87 -7.11
N ILE A 195 -17.66 2.08 -7.05
CA ILE A 195 -16.23 2.30 -6.77
C ILE A 195 -15.88 1.79 -5.37
N GLY A 196 -16.68 2.12 -4.36
CA GLY A 196 -16.50 1.63 -2.99
C GLY A 196 -16.56 0.11 -2.89
N GLU A 197 -17.51 -0.52 -3.59
CA GLU A 197 -17.59 -2.00 -3.68
C GLU A 197 -16.29 -2.59 -4.24
N LEU A 198 -15.81 -2.09 -5.38
CA LEU A 198 -14.62 -2.63 -6.03
C LEU A 198 -13.34 -2.36 -5.24
N ILE A 199 -13.24 -1.21 -4.56
CA ILE A 199 -12.13 -0.94 -3.63
C ILE A 199 -12.13 -1.98 -2.50
N GLY A 200 -13.28 -2.19 -1.86
CA GLY A 200 -13.41 -3.17 -0.77
C GLY A 200 -12.97 -4.57 -1.22
N LEU A 201 -13.50 -5.05 -2.35
CA LEU A 201 -13.16 -6.36 -2.91
C LEU A 201 -11.67 -6.48 -3.28
N ALA A 202 -11.10 -5.47 -3.94
CA ALA A 202 -9.69 -5.48 -4.35
C ALA A 202 -8.76 -5.50 -3.13
N VAL A 203 -9.04 -4.67 -2.13
CA VAL A 203 -8.22 -4.56 -0.93
C VAL A 203 -8.32 -5.82 -0.09
N LEU A 204 -9.52 -6.33 0.18
CA LEU A 204 -9.72 -7.59 0.93
C LEU A 204 -8.96 -8.75 0.27
N SER A 205 -9.12 -8.91 -1.05
CA SER A 205 -8.48 -9.98 -1.80
C SER A 205 -6.96 -9.87 -1.80
N ALA A 206 -6.40 -8.68 -2.04
CA ALA A 206 -4.95 -8.48 -2.08
C ALA A 206 -4.32 -8.58 -0.68
N CYS A 207 -5.00 -8.07 0.35
CA CYS A 207 -4.57 -8.23 1.74
C CYS A 207 -4.57 -9.70 2.15
N ARG A 208 -5.65 -10.44 1.90
CA ARG A 208 -5.72 -11.87 2.23
C ARG A 208 -4.58 -12.65 1.60
N ASP A 209 -4.37 -12.49 0.29
CA ASP A 209 -3.27 -13.13 -0.43
C ASP A 209 -1.89 -12.77 0.15
N SER A 210 -1.68 -11.48 0.47
CA SER A 210 -0.42 -11.02 1.08
C SER A 210 -0.19 -11.59 2.49
N LEU A 211 -1.24 -11.64 3.31
CA LEU A 211 -1.21 -12.18 4.66
C LEU A 211 -0.95 -13.68 4.66
N ASP A 212 -1.65 -14.45 3.81
CA ASP A 212 -1.46 -15.90 3.67
C ASP A 212 -0.01 -16.23 3.28
N LYS A 213 0.56 -15.50 2.30
CA LYS A 213 1.98 -15.61 1.90
C LYS A 213 2.96 -15.20 3.01
N CYS A 214 2.58 -14.26 3.87
CA CYS A 214 3.41 -13.84 4.99
C CYS A 214 3.40 -14.88 6.12
N LEU A 215 2.24 -15.48 6.40
CA LEU A 215 2.03 -16.45 7.47
C LEU A 215 2.64 -17.82 7.13
N SER A 216 2.54 -18.29 5.89
CA SER A 216 3.14 -19.57 5.48
C SER A 216 4.65 -19.64 5.68
N LYS A 217 5.35 -18.50 5.59
CA LYS A 217 6.78 -18.41 5.91
C LYS A 217 7.11 -18.48 7.39
N ILE A 218 6.17 -18.13 8.26
CA ILE A 218 6.37 -18.23 9.71
C ILE A 218 6.35 -19.70 10.12
N GLU A 219 5.53 -20.53 9.47
CA GLU A 219 5.42 -21.97 9.75
C GLU A 219 6.64 -22.78 9.26
N GLU A 220 7.37 -22.29 8.26
CA GLU A 220 8.59 -22.93 7.72
C GLU A 220 9.87 -22.61 8.53
N ARG A 221 9.79 -21.84 9.62
CA ARG A 221 10.94 -21.43 10.46
C ARG A 221 10.89 -22.02 11.86
#